data_AF-D6RJJ3-F1
#
_entry.id   AF-D6RJJ3-F1
#
_cell.length_a   1.000
_cell.length_b   1.000
_cell.length_c   1.000
_cell.angle_alpha   90.00
_cell.angle_beta   90.00
_cell.angle_gamma   90.00
#
_symmetry.space_group_name_H-M   'P 1'
#
loop_
_entity.id
_entity.type
_entity.pdbx_description
1 polymer ?
#
loop_
_entity_poly.entity_id
_entity_poly.type
_entity_poly.pdbx_seq_one_letter_code
_entity_poly.pdbx_strand_id
1 'polypeptide(L)' 'MAVRASFENNCEVGCFAKLTNAYCLVAIGGSENFYSVFEGELSDAIPVVHASIAGCRIIGRMCVGDRRDPG' A
#
# COMPACT_ATOMS: atom_id res chain seq x y z
N MET A 1 11.23 4.96 -11.10
CA MET A 1 10.43 6.17 -11.33
C MET A 1 9.79 6.57 -9.99
N ALA A 2 9.53 7.86 -9.75
CA ALA A 2 8.82 8.30 -8.54
C ALA A 2 7.45 8.83 -8.96
N VAL A 3 6.38 8.21 -8.47
CA VAL A 3 4.99 8.59 -8.78
C VAL A 3 4.38 9.27 -7.54
N ARG A 4 3.56 10.29 -7.78
CA ARG A 4 2.85 11.00 -6.70
C ARG A 4 1.52 10.32 -6.46
N ALA A 5 1.23 10.02 -5.19
CA ALA A 5 -0.05 9.52 -4.72
C ALA A 5 -0.57 10.39 -3.57
N SER A 6 -1.88 10.37 -3.36
CA SER A 6 -2.55 11.01 -2.22
C SER A 6 -3.69 10.11 -1.77
N PHE A 7 -3.84 9.94 -0.46
CA PHE A 7 -4.93 9.17 0.14
C PHE A 7 -5.90 10.13 0.81
N GLU A 8 -7.12 10.27 0.28
CA GLU A 8 -8.15 11.17 0.83
C GLU A 8 -7.64 12.60 1.15
N ASN A 9 -6.89 13.21 0.21
CA ASN A 9 -6.27 14.53 0.39
C ASN A 9 -5.14 14.58 1.45
N ASN A 10 -4.62 13.42 1.87
CA ASN A 10 -3.44 13.31 2.71
C ASN A 10 -2.21 12.88 1.89
N CYS A 11 -1.10 13.61 2.07
CA CYS A 11 0.18 13.36 1.42
C CYS A 11 1.05 12.30 2.14
N GLU A 12 0.65 11.85 3.34
CA GLU A 12 1.34 10.82 4.11
C GLU A 12 1.04 9.39 3.61
N VAL A 13 1.33 9.12 2.34
CA VAL A 13 1.03 7.84 1.67
C VAL A 13 1.57 6.63 2.43
N GLY A 14 2.75 6.76 3.03
CA GLY A 14 3.39 5.69 3.83
C GLY A 14 2.64 5.32 5.12
N CYS A 15 1.64 6.11 5.54
CA CYS A 15 0.74 5.69 6.60
C CYS A 15 -0.27 4.64 6.12
N PHE A 16 -0.67 4.69 4.86
CA PHE A 16 -1.78 3.91 4.29
C PHE A 16 -1.32 2.82 3.32
N ALA A 17 -0.03 2.77 2.98
CA ALA A 17 0.53 1.73 2.13
C ALA A 17 1.87 1.22 2.69
N LYS A 18 2.16 -0.05 2.44
CA LYS A 18 3.44 -0.69 2.76
C LYS A 18 3.99 -1.33 1.50
N LEU A 19 5.14 -0.86 1.05
CA LEU A 19 5.82 -1.40 -0.13
C LEU A 19 7.03 -2.22 0.29
N THR A 20 7.12 -3.45 -0.21
CA THR A 20 8.28 -4.33 -0.06
C THR A 20 8.73 -4.85 -1.42
N ASN A 21 9.86 -5.57 -1.47
CA ASN A 21 10.37 -6.14 -2.71
C ASN A 21 9.55 -7.32 -3.24
N ALA A 22 8.58 -7.84 -2.47
CA ALA A 22 7.80 -9.02 -2.84
C ALA A 22 6.29 -8.79 -2.82
N TYR A 23 5.80 -7.78 -2.09
CA TYR A 23 4.38 -7.47 -1.98
C TYR A 23 4.18 -6.00 -1.64
N CYS A 24 3.02 -5.47 -2.03
CA CYS A 24 2.54 -4.17 -1.62
C CYS A 24 1.23 -4.33 -0.86
N LEU A 25 1.11 -3.75 0.34
CA LEU A 25 -0.13 -3.66 1.07
C LEU A 25 -0.69 -2.25 0.92
N VAL A 26 -1.99 -2.14 0.65
CA VAL A 26 -2.68 -0.86 0.48
C VAL A 26 -3.93 -0.86 1.35
N ALA A 27 -4.18 0.26 2.05
CA ALA A 27 -5.33 0.38 2.94
C ALA A 27 -6.64 0.29 2.16
N ILE A 28 -7.60 -0.47 2.71
CA ILE A 28 -8.98 -0.45 2.19
C ILE A 28 -9.65 0.93 2.41
N GLY A 29 -10.61 1.25 1.56
CA GLY A 29 -11.39 2.49 1.64
C GLY A 29 -10.70 3.73 1.07
N GLY A 30 -9.62 3.56 0.29
CA GLY A 30 -9.09 4.60 -0.60
C GLY A 30 -9.93 4.78 -1.87
N SER A 31 -9.64 5.85 -2.61
CA SER A 31 -10.23 6.09 -3.94
C SER A 31 -9.54 5.27 -5.02
N GLU A 32 -10.21 5.03 -6.15
CA GLU A 32 -9.63 4.34 -7.31
C GLU A 32 -8.34 5.01 -7.82
N ASN A 33 -8.25 6.34 -7.73
CA ASN A 33 -7.02 7.08 -8.05
C ASN A 33 -5.82 6.62 -7.21
N PHE A 34 -6.03 6.25 -5.94
CA PHE A 34 -4.96 5.76 -5.09
C PHE A 34 -4.54 4.36 -5.50
N TYR A 35 -5.49 3.44 -5.68
CA TYR A 35 -5.21 2.07 -6.09
C TYR A 35 -4.54 2.00 -7.47
N SER A 36 -5.02 2.78 -8.42
CA SER A 36 -4.50 2.83 -9.80
C SER A 36 -3.01 3.19 -9.84
N VAL A 37 -2.52 4.01 -8.90
CA VAL A 37 -1.08 4.36 -8.84
C VAL A 37 -0.23 3.16 -8.44
N PHE A 38 -0.70 2.33 -7.50
CA PHE A 38 0.03 1.13 -7.12
C PHE A 38 -0.14 0.03 -8.16
N GLU A 39 -1.37 -0.22 -8.60
CA GLU A 39 -1.65 -1.30 -9.54
C GLU A 39 -1.02 -1.05 -10.92
N GLY A 40 -1.01 0.21 -11.38
CA GLY A 40 -0.41 0.57 -12.66
C GLY A 40 1.11 0.36 -12.71
N GLU A 41 1.81 0.49 -11.57
CA GLU A 41 3.26 0.35 -11.51
C GLU A 41 3.72 -1.02 -10.98
N LEU A 42 2.91 -1.68 -10.15
CA LEU A 42 3.34 -2.84 -9.37
C LEU A 42 2.62 -4.14 -9.71
N SER A 43 1.37 -4.11 -10.18
CA SER A 43 0.55 -5.34 -10.30
C SER A 43 1.10 -6.38 -11.29
N ASP A 44 1.96 -5.98 -12.24
CA ASP A 44 2.66 -6.89 -13.14
C ASP A 44 3.81 -7.65 -12.44
N ALA A 45 4.46 -7.01 -11.46
CA ALA A 45 5.69 -7.52 -10.84
C ALA A 45 5.47 -8.13 -9.44
N ILE A 46 4.65 -7.49 -8.61
CA ILE A 46 4.37 -7.92 -7.24
C ILE A 46 2.88 -7.79 -6.92
N PRO A 47 2.32 -8.68 -6.08
CA PRO A 47 0.92 -8.58 -5.66
C PRO A 47 0.67 -7.29 -4.86
N VAL A 48 -0.39 -6.58 -5.25
CA VAL A 48 -0.97 -5.45 -4.51
C VAL A 48 -2.18 -5.95 -3.73
N VAL A 49 -2.12 -5.90 -2.40
CA VAL A 49 -3.15 -6.47 -1.51
C VAL A 49 -3.88 -5.35 -0.78
N HIS A 50 -5.19 -5.30 -0.95
CA HIS A 50 -6.07 -4.41 -0.21
C HIS A 50 -6.38 -4.99 1.17
N ALA A 51 -5.92 -4.34 2.24
CA ALA A 51 -6.02 -4.86 3.60
C ALA A 51 -6.37 -3.77 4.62
N SER A 52 -6.88 -4.22 5.77
CA SER A 52 -6.90 -3.45 7.01
C SER A 52 -6.24 -4.26 8.12
N ILE A 53 -5.61 -3.59 9.07
CA ILE A 53 -4.99 -4.24 10.23
C ILE A 53 -5.76 -3.79 11.46
N ALA A 54 -6.35 -4.73 12.19
CA ALA A 54 -7.23 -4.45 13.33
C ALA A 54 -8.35 -3.43 12.98
N GLY A 55 -8.90 -3.50 11.76
CA GLY A 55 -9.92 -2.58 11.27
C GLY A 55 -9.40 -1.15 11.00
N CYS A 56 -8.10 -0.90 11.15
CA CYS A 56 -7.48 0.39 10.90
C CYS A 56 -6.95 0.49 9.46
N ARG A 57 -7.00 1.71 8.91
CA ARG A 57 -6.50 2.06 7.58
C ARG A 57 -5.02 2.49 7.57
N ILE A 58 -4.43 2.73 8.75
CA ILE A 58 -3.02 3.15 8.89
C ILE A 58 -2.04 1.98 8.82
N ILE A 59 -2.22 1.10 7.82
CA ILE A 59 -1.49 -0.17 7.72
C ILE A 59 0.02 -0.02 7.63
N GLY A 60 0.52 1.06 7.02
CA GLY A 60 1.95 1.31 6.85
C GLY A 60 2.67 1.64 8.16
N ARG A 61 1.91 2.08 9.18
CA ARG A 61 2.40 2.30 10.56
C ARG A 61 2.20 1.11 11.48
N MET A 62 1.21 0.26 11.21
CA MET A 62 0.82 -0.85 12.09
C MET A 62 1.63 -2.11 11.85
N CYS A 63 2.26 -2.26 10.68
CA CYS A 63 3.07 -3.42 10.35
C CYS A 63 4.47 -3.06 9.84
N VAL A 64 5.40 -3.99 10.06
CA VAL A 64 6.74 -4.03 9.47
C VAL A 64 6.90 -5.39 8.80
N GLY A 65 7.51 -5.41 7.62
CA GLY A 65 7.71 -6.63 6.86
C GLY A 65 8.70 -6.40 5.72
N ASP A 66 9.37 -7.48 5.34
CA ASP A 66 10.28 -7.55 4.21
C ASP A 66 9.94 -8.79 3.37
N ARG A 67 10.54 -8.92 2.18
CA ARG A 67 10.40 -10.09 1.30
C ARG A 67 10.64 -11.44 1.99
N ARG A 68 11.48 -11.47 3.04
CA ARG A 68 11.87 -12.71 3.71
C ARG A 68 10.92 -13.12 4.83
N ASP A 69 10.00 -12.26 5.20
CA ASP A 69 9.06 -12.54 6.27
C ASP A 69 8.05 -13.60 5.79
N PRO A 70 8.02 -14.79 6.40
CA PRO A 70 7.18 -15.89 5.92
C PRO A 70 5.69 -15.72 6.23
N GLY A 71 5.31 -14.75 7.09
CA GLY A 71 3.95 -14.68 7.65
C GLY A 71 3.69 -15.74 8.72
#